data_AF-A0A521HTI5-F1
#
_entry.id   AF-A0A521HTI5-F1
#
_cell.length_a   1.000
_cell.length_b   1.000
_cell.length_c   1.000
_cell.angle_alpha   90.00
_cell.angle_beta   90.00
_cell.angle_gamma   90.00
#
_symmetry.space_group_name_H-M   'P 1'
#
loop_
_entity.id
_entity.type
_entity.pdbx_description
1 polymer ?
#
loop_
_entity_poly.entity_id
_entity_poly.type
_entity_poly.pdbx_seq_one_letter_code
_entity_poly.pdbx_strand_id
1 'polypeptide(L)'
;MTEAPFKLSRVSGAPVSDVELIADLQRVAQLLNSDTVPQKKYGEAGAYDYSTVIRRFGSWNEGLRLAGLALSNEINMSDERLFENLLDLWQHRGRQPRRSELSSPPSTISQAPYNRRFGSWTASLEAFVNYANGTGAEPSTVQSGPEAARRTTGRDPSLRLRWHVLQRDRFTCCACGASPALTPGVELHVDHILPWSKGGETALENLQTLCSICNLGKSNMRAG
;
A
#
# COMPACT_ATOMS: atom_id res chain seq x y z
N MET A 1 34.18 21.95 7.65
CA MET A 1 33.20 23.04 7.87
C MET A 1 33.08 23.22 9.36
N THR A 2 33.56 24.34 9.89
CA THR A 2 33.59 24.66 11.32
C THR A 2 32.17 24.98 11.79
N GLU A 3 31.60 24.20 12.71
CA GLU A 3 30.36 24.55 13.38
C GLU A 3 30.53 25.86 14.16
N ALA A 4 29.57 26.77 14.04
CA ALA A 4 29.60 28.05 14.72
C ALA A 4 29.51 27.85 16.26
N PRO A 5 30.36 28.54 17.05
CA PRO A 5 30.52 28.29 18.49
C PRO A 5 29.34 28.75 19.35
N PHE A 6 28.42 29.55 18.78
CA PHE A 6 27.21 30.01 19.47
C PHE A 6 25.98 29.72 18.63
N LYS A 7 25.12 28.83 19.13
CA LYS A 7 23.77 28.59 18.61
C LYS A 7 22.78 29.35 19.49
N LEU A 8 21.91 30.13 18.87
CA LEU A 8 20.87 30.88 19.57
C LEU A 8 19.92 29.87 20.24
N SER A 9 19.88 29.84 21.58
CA SER A 9 18.89 29.03 22.30
C SER A 9 17.54 29.74 22.25
N ARG A 10 16.52 29.08 21.71
CA ARG A 10 15.19 29.68 21.54
C ARG A 10 14.56 30.02 22.90
N VAL A 11 13.90 31.16 22.98
CA VAL A 11 13.09 31.55 24.15
C VAL A 11 11.83 30.70 24.18
N SER A 12 11.53 30.09 25.33
CA SER A 12 10.30 29.32 25.54
C SER A 12 9.06 30.17 25.22
N GLY A 13 8.15 29.65 24.38
CA GLY A 13 6.90 30.32 24.01
C GLY A 13 6.91 31.16 22.72
N ALA A 14 8.04 31.23 22.01
CA ALA A 14 8.06 31.89 20.70
C ALA A 14 7.13 31.18 19.69
N PRO A 15 6.40 31.91 18.83
CA PRO A 15 5.58 31.30 17.79
C PRO A 15 6.43 30.41 16.88
N VAL A 16 5.88 29.24 16.55
CA VAL A 16 6.47 28.27 15.64
C VAL A 16 5.68 28.29 14.33
N SER A 17 6.39 28.38 13.21
CA SER A 17 5.82 28.32 11.87
C SER A 17 5.65 26.89 11.37
N ASP A 18 4.81 26.71 10.36
CA ASP A 18 4.58 25.41 9.72
C ASP A 18 5.87 24.85 9.12
N VAL A 19 6.66 25.73 8.50
CA VAL A 19 7.96 25.41 7.89
C VAL A 19 8.94 24.86 8.93
N GLU A 20 8.95 25.42 10.14
CA GLU A 20 9.83 24.95 11.21
C GLU A 20 9.43 23.57 11.73
N LEU A 21 8.14 23.28 11.89
CA LEU A 21 7.68 21.95 12.32
C LEU A 21 7.96 20.89 11.24
N ILE A 22 7.71 21.23 9.98
CA ILE A 22 7.99 20.35 8.83
C ILE A 22 9.49 20.04 8.75
N ALA A 23 10.34 21.06 8.84
CA ALA A 23 11.79 20.89 8.80
C ALA A 23 12.31 20.05 9.98
N ASP A 24 11.74 20.22 11.18
CA ASP A 24 12.15 19.43 12.34
C ASP A 24 11.72 17.96 12.23
N LEU A 25 10.52 17.67 11.70
CA LEU A 25 10.11 16.30 11.37
C LEU A 25 11.08 15.63 10.39
N GLN A 26 11.45 16.33 9.30
CA GLN A 26 12.41 15.83 8.33
C GLN A 26 13.80 15.60 8.94
N ARG A 27 14.25 16.53 9.79
CA ARG A 27 15.52 16.40 10.52
C ARG A 27 15.53 15.19 11.44
N VAL A 28 14.44 14.94 12.19
CA VAL A 28 14.33 13.77 13.06
C VAL A 28 14.29 12.48 12.22
N ALA A 29 13.59 12.45 11.10
CA ALA A 29 13.58 11.30 10.18
C ALA A 29 15.00 10.94 9.70
N GLN A 30 15.77 11.95 9.29
CA GLN A 30 17.18 11.80 8.90
C GLN A 30 18.04 11.30 10.06
N LEU A 31 17.84 11.84 11.27
CA LEU A 31 18.56 11.40 12.47
C LEU A 31 18.29 9.93 12.82
N LEU A 32 17.06 9.47 12.61
CA LEU A 32 16.66 8.08 12.82
C LEU A 32 17.05 7.16 11.66
N ASN A 33 17.54 7.72 10.54
CA ASN A 33 17.73 7.02 9.27
C ASN A 33 16.47 6.23 8.86
N SER A 34 15.31 6.87 8.97
CA SER A 34 13.99 6.30 8.67
C SER A 34 13.20 7.23 7.76
N ASP A 35 12.32 6.66 6.96
CA ASP A 35 11.35 7.38 6.14
C ASP A 35 10.12 7.85 6.92
N THR A 36 10.00 7.51 8.21
CA THR A 36 8.93 7.96 9.10
C THR A 36 9.47 8.45 10.45
N VAL A 37 8.61 9.10 11.24
CA VAL A 37 8.94 9.49 12.61
C VAL A 37 7.81 9.11 13.57
N PRO A 38 8.01 8.10 14.43
CA PRO A 38 7.09 7.82 15.52
C PRO A 38 7.01 8.93 16.56
N GLN A 39 5.80 9.24 17.05
CA GLN A 39 5.58 10.27 18.08
C GLN A 39 6.53 10.10 19.27
N LYS A 40 6.71 8.87 19.75
CA LYS A 40 7.63 8.57 20.86
C LYS A 40 9.08 8.95 20.52
N LYS A 41 9.53 8.63 19.30
CA LYS A 41 10.89 8.97 18.83
C LYS A 41 11.06 10.46 18.58
N TYR A 42 10.03 11.13 18.11
CA TYR A 42 10.03 12.59 18.02
C TYR A 42 10.11 13.25 19.40
N GLY A 43 9.40 12.74 20.41
CA GLY A 43 9.51 13.25 21.78
C GLY A 43 10.92 13.12 22.37
N GLU A 44 11.72 12.16 21.90
CA GLU A 44 13.11 11.94 22.33
C GLU A 44 14.11 12.86 21.60
N ALA A 45 13.84 13.26 20.35
CA ALA A 45 14.83 13.88 19.45
C ALA A 45 14.38 15.19 18.77
N GLY A 46 13.10 15.53 18.86
CA GLY A 46 12.47 16.70 18.27
C GLY A 46 12.83 17.97 19.03
N ALA A 47 12.91 19.08 18.31
CA ALA A 47 13.09 20.40 18.90
C ALA A 47 11.77 20.93 19.51
N TYR A 48 10.64 20.30 19.18
CA TYR A 48 9.30 20.68 19.62
C TYR A 48 8.57 19.50 20.25
N ASP A 49 7.59 19.81 21.10
CA ASP A 49 6.68 18.78 21.60
C ASP A 49 5.78 18.27 20.46
N TYR A 50 5.57 16.95 20.39
CA TYR A 50 4.78 16.32 19.33
C TYR A 50 3.33 16.82 19.29
N SER A 51 2.77 17.25 20.42
CA SER A 51 1.42 17.85 20.49
C SER A 51 1.35 19.17 19.73
N THR A 52 2.47 19.88 19.54
CA THR A 52 2.54 21.10 18.72
C THR A 52 2.24 20.80 17.25
N VAL A 53 2.79 19.69 16.73
CA VAL A 53 2.52 19.20 15.37
C VAL A 53 1.04 18.84 15.22
N ILE A 54 0.48 18.09 16.17
CA ILE A 54 -0.93 17.70 16.17
C ILE A 54 -1.84 18.93 16.20
N ARG A 55 -1.59 19.88 17.10
CA ARG A 55 -2.41 21.10 17.22
C ARG A 55 -2.34 21.98 15.98
N ARG A 56 -1.17 22.04 15.32
CA ARG A 56 -0.96 22.89 14.15
C ARG A 56 -1.54 22.30 12.88
N PHE A 57 -1.39 20.99 12.68
CA PHE A 57 -1.78 20.31 11.44
C PHE A 57 -3.00 19.39 11.59
N GLY A 58 -3.63 19.36 12.75
CA GLY A 58 -4.80 18.54 13.07
C GLY A 58 -4.45 17.10 13.46
N SER A 59 -3.41 16.49 12.88
CA SER A 59 -2.95 15.16 13.28
C SER A 59 -1.45 14.95 13.07
N TRP A 60 -0.88 13.94 13.74
CA TRP A 60 0.52 13.56 13.56
C TRP A 60 0.81 13.08 12.14
N ASN A 61 -0.09 12.26 11.60
CA ASN A 61 0.03 11.72 10.25
C ASN A 61 -0.06 12.82 9.20
N GLU A 62 -0.87 13.87 9.43
CA GLU A 62 -0.90 15.04 8.55
C GLU A 62 0.43 15.81 8.59
N GLY A 63 1.02 15.96 9.78
CA GLY A 63 2.37 16.51 9.91
C GLY A 63 3.43 15.71 9.13
N LEU A 64 3.42 14.37 9.23
CA LEU A 64 4.31 13.50 8.46
C LEU A 64 4.07 13.63 6.95
N ARG A 65 2.80 13.66 6.51
CA ARG A 65 2.42 13.84 5.10
C ARG A 65 2.94 15.16 4.54
N LEU A 66 2.73 16.27 5.25
CA LEU A 66 3.23 17.59 4.87
C LEU A 66 4.76 17.65 4.86
N ALA A 67 5.42 16.83 5.68
CA ALA A 67 6.87 16.64 5.69
C ALA A 67 7.40 15.70 4.59
N GLY A 68 6.53 15.07 3.80
CA GLY A 68 6.92 14.08 2.79
C GLY A 68 7.44 12.77 3.38
N LEU A 69 7.03 12.44 4.61
CA LEU A 69 7.43 11.24 5.34
C LEU A 69 6.32 10.18 5.30
N ALA A 70 6.72 8.91 5.39
CA ALA A 70 5.80 7.79 5.56
C ALA A 70 5.03 7.91 6.88
N LEU A 71 3.79 7.41 6.92
CA LEU A 71 2.94 7.51 8.11
C LEU A 71 3.44 6.57 9.23
N SER A 72 3.57 7.09 10.45
CA SER A 72 4.18 6.33 11.56
C SER A 72 3.31 5.18 12.06
N ASN A 73 1.99 5.37 12.09
CA ASN A 73 1.00 4.34 12.45
C ASN A 73 -0.26 4.64 11.66
N GLU A 74 -0.65 3.72 10.79
CA GLU A 74 -1.94 3.77 10.10
C GLU A 74 -3.04 3.41 11.12
N ILE A 75 -3.63 4.42 11.75
CA ILE A 75 -4.77 4.27 12.64
C ILE A 75 -6.03 4.30 11.76
N ASN A 76 -7.00 3.43 12.04
CA ASN A 76 -8.23 3.27 11.26
C ASN A 76 -7.99 2.82 9.79
N MET A 77 -7.14 1.82 9.60
CA MET A 77 -6.97 1.15 8.29
C MET A 77 -8.33 0.78 7.68
N SER A 78 -8.52 1.11 6.41
CA SER A 78 -9.70 0.72 5.65
C SER A 78 -9.76 -0.80 5.45
N ASP A 79 -10.95 -1.32 5.15
CA ASP A 79 -11.13 -2.72 4.80
C ASP A 79 -10.26 -3.09 3.61
N GLU A 80 -10.21 -2.23 2.59
CA GLU A 80 -9.39 -2.41 1.39
C GLU A 80 -7.90 -2.60 1.74
N ARG A 81 -7.34 -1.76 2.61
CA ARG A 81 -5.93 -1.87 3.04
C ARG A 81 -5.65 -3.16 3.80
N LEU A 82 -6.58 -3.57 4.67
CA LEU A 82 -6.49 -4.83 5.41
C LEU A 82 -6.59 -6.04 4.46
N PHE A 83 -7.44 -5.94 3.44
CA PHE A 83 -7.66 -6.95 2.42
C PHE A 83 -6.50 -7.06 1.43
N GLU A 84 -5.85 -5.96 1.07
CA GLU A 84 -4.59 -5.96 0.29
C GLU A 84 -3.51 -6.79 0.99
N ASN A 85 -3.28 -6.54 2.29
CA ASN A 85 -2.28 -7.30 3.05
C ASN A 85 -2.67 -8.80 3.16
N LEU A 86 -3.96 -9.13 3.21
CA LEU A 86 -4.42 -10.53 3.15
C LEU A 86 -4.16 -11.13 1.76
N LEU A 87 -4.44 -10.41 0.68
CA LEU A 87 -4.18 -10.84 -0.68
C LEU A 87 -2.69 -11.12 -0.90
N ASP A 88 -1.80 -10.23 -0.44
CA ASP A 88 -0.35 -10.41 -0.54
C ASP A 88 0.10 -11.69 0.19
N LEU A 89 -0.47 -11.95 1.36
CA LEU A 89 -0.21 -13.20 2.10
C LEU A 89 -0.73 -14.43 1.35
N TRP A 90 -1.93 -14.37 0.77
CA TRP A 90 -2.48 -15.47 -0.05
C TRP A 90 -1.61 -15.76 -1.26
N GLN A 91 -1.21 -14.72 -1.98
CA GLN A 91 -0.32 -14.79 -3.13
C GLN A 91 1.03 -15.40 -2.74
N HIS A 92 1.60 -14.95 -1.61
CA HIS A 92 2.89 -15.44 -1.16
C HIS A 92 2.85 -16.89 -0.69
N ARG A 93 1.76 -17.31 -0.05
CA ARG A 93 1.61 -18.67 0.51
C ARG A 93 0.97 -19.67 -0.47
N GLY A 94 0.34 -19.19 -1.54
CA GLY A 94 -0.45 -20.00 -2.47
C GLY A 94 -1.68 -20.67 -1.82
N ARG A 95 -2.03 -20.25 -0.60
CA ARG A 95 -3.11 -20.81 0.23
C ARG A 95 -3.57 -19.79 1.27
N GLN A 96 -4.67 -20.10 1.94
CA GLN A 96 -5.16 -19.30 3.06
C GLN A 96 -4.05 -19.05 4.10
N PRO A 97 -3.83 -17.79 4.50
CA PRO A 97 -2.81 -17.46 5.46
C PRO A 97 -3.20 -17.86 6.88
N ARG A 98 -2.18 -18.19 7.68
CA ARG A 98 -2.29 -18.46 9.11
C ARG A 98 -1.94 -17.19 9.88
N ARG A 99 -2.58 -17.01 11.04
CA ARG A 99 -2.34 -15.85 11.92
C ARG A 99 -0.85 -15.61 12.23
N SER A 100 -0.09 -16.69 12.43
CA SER A 100 1.35 -16.61 12.72
C SER A 100 2.17 -16.02 11.57
N GLU A 101 1.64 -15.98 10.35
CA GLU A 101 2.34 -15.43 9.18
C GLU A 101 2.29 -13.90 9.13
N LEU A 102 1.46 -13.27 9.99
CA LEU A 102 1.45 -11.81 10.15
C LEU A 102 2.75 -11.26 10.75
N SER A 103 3.54 -12.10 11.43
CA SER A 103 4.82 -11.69 12.03
C SER A 103 6.01 -11.85 11.09
N SER A 104 5.78 -12.08 9.80
CA SER A 104 6.85 -12.28 8.82
C SER A 104 6.44 -11.72 7.46
N PRO A 105 7.42 -11.37 6.59
CA PRO A 105 7.12 -10.97 5.23
C PRO A 105 6.26 -12.01 4.48
N PRO A 106 5.36 -11.56 3.59
CA PRO A 106 5.17 -10.18 3.13
C PRO A 106 4.25 -9.33 4.02
N SER A 107 3.77 -9.83 5.17
CA SER A 107 2.84 -9.05 5.99
C SER A 107 3.47 -7.75 6.46
N THR A 108 2.75 -6.65 6.24
CA THR A 108 3.09 -5.32 6.73
C THR A 108 2.17 -4.87 7.86
N ILE A 109 1.10 -5.64 8.12
CA ILE A 109 0.09 -5.36 9.13
C ILE A 109 0.14 -6.44 10.21
N SER A 110 0.14 -6.03 11.48
CA SER A 110 0.08 -6.94 12.63
C SER A 110 -1.35 -7.45 12.88
N GLN A 111 -1.55 -8.35 13.83
CA GLN A 111 -2.89 -8.87 14.13
C GLN A 111 -3.86 -7.81 14.71
N ALA A 112 -3.35 -6.83 15.45
CA ALA A 112 -4.21 -5.94 16.23
C ALA A 112 -5.21 -5.12 15.38
N PRO A 113 -4.83 -4.54 14.22
CA PRO A 113 -5.77 -3.92 13.29
C PRO A 113 -6.93 -4.82 12.86
N TYR A 114 -6.65 -6.07 12.49
CA TYR A 114 -7.65 -7.06 12.09
C TYR A 114 -8.65 -7.35 13.22
N ASN A 115 -8.14 -7.64 14.43
CA ASN A 115 -9.01 -7.89 15.59
C ASN A 115 -9.86 -6.66 15.94
N ARG A 116 -9.30 -5.44 15.84
CA ARG A 116 -10.06 -4.21 16.11
C ARG A 116 -11.17 -4.01 15.08
N ARG A 117 -10.89 -4.27 13.80
CA ARG A 117 -11.82 -4.00 12.70
C ARG A 117 -12.92 -5.05 12.56
N PHE A 118 -12.58 -6.32 12.73
CA PHE A 118 -13.45 -7.47 12.44
C PHE A 118 -13.73 -8.35 13.67
N GLY A 119 -13.19 -8.02 14.84
CA GLY A 119 -13.36 -8.76 16.09
C GLY A 119 -12.36 -9.91 16.29
N SER A 120 -11.99 -10.64 15.24
CA SER A 120 -11.00 -11.71 15.30
C SER A 120 -10.26 -11.92 13.98
N TRP A 121 -9.14 -12.65 14.03
CA TRP A 121 -8.43 -13.09 12.83
C TRP A 121 -9.31 -13.93 11.90
N THR A 122 -10.05 -14.90 12.43
CA THR A 122 -10.94 -15.74 11.62
C THR A 122 -12.03 -14.91 10.95
N ALA A 123 -12.68 -14.01 11.70
CA ALA A 123 -13.68 -13.09 11.15
C ALA A 123 -13.11 -12.16 10.07
N SER A 124 -11.82 -11.83 10.14
CA SER A 124 -11.14 -11.05 9.09
C SER A 124 -11.01 -11.83 7.78
N LEU A 125 -10.71 -13.13 7.86
CA LEU A 125 -10.66 -14.00 6.69
C LEU A 125 -12.05 -14.21 6.09
N GLU A 126 -13.08 -14.39 6.91
CA GLU A 126 -14.47 -14.45 6.46
C GLU A 126 -14.91 -13.16 5.77
N ALA A 127 -14.58 -12.00 6.33
CA ALA A 127 -14.86 -10.70 5.73
C ALA A 127 -14.17 -10.54 4.37
N PHE A 128 -12.90 -10.96 4.25
CA PHE A 128 -12.19 -10.95 2.97
C PHE A 128 -12.83 -11.89 1.94
N VAL A 129 -13.19 -13.12 2.33
CA VAL A 129 -13.84 -14.08 1.45
C VAL A 129 -15.20 -13.56 0.97
N ASN A 130 -15.98 -12.94 1.86
CA ASN A 130 -17.25 -12.32 1.50
C ASN A 130 -17.05 -11.13 0.56
N TYR A 131 -16.06 -10.27 0.80
CA TYR A 131 -15.70 -9.19 -0.10
C TYR A 131 -15.28 -9.71 -1.48
N ALA A 132 -14.46 -10.77 -1.52
CA ALA A 132 -13.95 -11.36 -2.74
C ALA A 132 -15.06 -12.03 -3.56
N ASN A 133 -15.98 -12.75 -2.91
CA ASN A 133 -17.08 -13.45 -3.58
C ASN A 133 -18.32 -12.57 -3.81
N GLY A 134 -18.39 -11.39 -3.19
CA GLY A 134 -19.53 -10.50 -3.31
C GLY A 134 -19.69 -9.97 -4.74
N THR A 135 -20.93 -9.87 -5.20
CA THR A 135 -21.30 -9.28 -6.51
C THR A 135 -21.30 -7.75 -6.50
N GLY A 136 -20.61 -7.13 -5.54
CA GLY A 136 -20.57 -5.68 -5.41
C GLY A 136 -20.07 -5.07 -6.71
N ALA A 137 -20.97 -4.41 -7.43
CA ALA A 137 -20.61 -3.55 -8.54
C ALA A 137 -19.56 -2.57 -8.01
N GLU A 138 -18.32 -2.75 -8.48
CA GLU A 138 -17.36 -1.66 -8.45
C GLU A 138 -18.05 -0.45 -9.10
N PRO A 139 -17.91 0.76 -8.56
CA PRO A 139 -18.40 1.94 -9.25
C PRO A 139 -17.58 2.08 -10.53
N SER A 140 -18.08 1.49 -11.62
CA SER A 140 -17.84 2.01 -12.95
C SER A 140 -18.23 3.48 -12.86
N THR A 141 -17.26 4.35 -13.03
CA THR A 141 -17.51 5.77 -13.25
C THR A 141 -18.20 5.88 -14.62
N VAL A 142 -19.49 5.56 -14.66
CA VAL A 142 -20.31 5.62 -15.86
C VAL A 142 -20.60 7.09 -16.12
N GLN A 143 -19.76 7.74 -16.92
CA GLN A 143 -20.13 8.97 -17.61
C GLN A 143 -20.86 8.59 -18.89
N SER A 144 -22.18 8.74 -18.86
CA SER A 144 -23.06 8.61 -20.03
C SER A 144 -22.80 9.74 -21.03
N GLY A 145 -22.26 9.39 -22.19
CA GLY A 145 -22.09 10.27 -23.36
C GLY A 145 -21.90 9.43 -24.64
N PRO A 146 -22.27 9.94 -25.83
CA PRO A 146 -22.52 9.10 -26.99
C PRO A 146 -21.24 8.61 -27.67
N GLU A 147 -21.22 7.29 -27.89
CA GLU A 147 -20.64 6.49 -28.97
C GLU A 147 -19.50 7.09 -29.82
N ALA A 148 -18.27 6.98 -29.30
CA ALA A 148 -17.05 6.70 -30.06
C ALA A 148 -15.95 6.21 -29.11
N ALA A 149 -15.61 4.91 -29.16
CA ALA A 149 -14.40 4.25 -28.63
C ALA A 149 -13.78 4.84 -27.34
N ARG A 150 -14.58 5.07 -26.30
CA ARG A 150 -14.07 5.45 -24.98
C ARG A 150 -13.88 4.19 -24.15
N ARG A 151 -12.64 3.94 -23.72
CA ARG A 151 -12.30 2.86 -22.80
C ARG A 151 -13.22 2.91 -21.58
N THR A 152 -13.92 1.82 -21.31
CA THR A 152 -14.90 1.73 -20.22
C THR A 152 -14.24 1.48 -18.86
N THR A 153 -13.01 0.96 -18.84
CA THR A 153 -12.31 0.54 -17.61
C THR A 153 -10.97 1.25 -17.42
N GLY A 154 -10.68 1.62 -16.16
CA GLY A 154 -9.38 2.14 -15.75
C GLY A 154 -8.27 1.11 -15.96
N ARG A 155 -7.01 1.53 -16.03
CA ARG A 155 -5.87 0.63 -16.27
C ARG A 155 -5.67 -0.38 -15.13
N ASP A 156 -5.78 0.08 -13.90
CA ASP A 156 -5.44 -0.74 -12.73
C ASP A 156 -6.65 -1.59 -12.30
N PRO A 157 -6.49 -2.91 -12.13
CA PRO A 157 -7.58 -3.76 -11.66
C PRO A 157 -7.91 -3.43 -10.20
N SER A 158 -9.21 -3.47 -9.85
CA SER A 158 -9.63 -3.40 -8.45
C SER A 158 -9.04 -4.57 -7.63
N LEU A 159 -8.98 -4.44 -6.31
CA LEU A 159 -8.48 -5.51 -5.44
C LEU A 159 -9.27 -6.81 -5.63
N ARG A 160 -10.61 -6.71 -5.74
CA ARG A 160 -11.47 -7.85 -6.06
C ARG A 160 -11.09 -8.48 -7.41
N LEU A 161 -10.92 -7.70 -8.47
CA LEU A 161 -10.54 -8.25 -9.78
C LEU A 161 -9.14 -8.89 -9.74
N ARG A 162 -8.18 -8.24 -9.07
CA ARG A 162 -6.82 -8.77 -8.84
C ARG A 162 -6.85 -10.11 -8.10
N TRP A 163 -7.68 -10.24 -7.06
CA TRP A 163 -7.91 -11.51 -6.37
C TRP A 163 -8.40 -12.60 -7.33
N HIS A 164 -9.43 -12.33 -8.13
CA HIS A 164 -10.00 -13.33 -9.04
C HIS A 164 -8.99 -13.81 -10.09
N VAL A 165 -8.18 -12.90 -10.65
CA VAL A 165 -7.12 -13.26 -11.60
C VAL A 165 -6.09 -14.17 -10.92
N LEU A 166 -5.57 -13.76 -9.76
CA LEU A 166 -4.57 -14.53 -9.02
C LEU A 166 -5.10 -15.91 -8.58
N GLN A 167 -6.36 -15.97 -8.12
CA GLN A 167 -7.00 -17.22 -7.72
C GLN A 167 -7.22 -18.16 -8.91
N ARG A 168 -7.74 -17.65 -10.04
CA ARG A 168 -7.90 -18.41 -11.29
C ARG A 168 -6.56 -19.01 -11.74
N ASP A 169 -5.50 -18.21 -11.64
CA ASP A 169 -4.14 -18.59 -12.05
C ASP A 169 -3.38 -19.35 -10.95
N ARG A 170 -4.08 -19.77 -9.88
CA ARG A 170 -3.56 -20.56 -8.76
C ARG A 170 -2.33 -19.95 -8.09
N PHE A 171 -2.26 -18.62 -8.06
CA PHE A 171 -1.12 -17.86 -7.55
C PHE A 171 0.20 -18.28 -8.19
N THR A 172 0.18 -18.56 -9.49
CA THR A 172 1.33 -18.96 -10.31
C THR A 172 1.40 -18.12 -11.57
N CYS A 173 2.61 -17.95 -12.12
CA CYS A 173 2.79 -17.31 -13.41
C CYS A 173 2.20 -18.19 -14.53
N CYS A 174 1.32 -17.64 -15.36
CA CYS A 174 0.71 -18.34 -16.49
C CYS A 174 1.74 -18.76 -17.56
N ALA A 175 2.89 -18.08 -17.64
CA ALA A 175 3.91 -18.35 -18.66
C ALA A 175 4.92 -19.42 -18.23
N CYS A 176 5.39 -19.41 -16.97
CA CYS A 176 6.46 -20.29 -16.51
C CYS A 176 6.10 -21.16 -15.30
N GLY A 177 4.92 -20.99 -14.72
CA GLY A 177 4.47 -21.73 -13.53
C GLY A 177 5.13 -21.31 -12.21
N ALA A 178 6.04 -20.33 -12.22
CA ALA A 178 6.69 -19.86 -10.99
C ALA A 178 5.67 -19.29 -10.00
N SER A 179 5.86 -19.56 -8.71
CA SER A 179 5.04 -19.01 -7.64
C SER A 179 5.91 -18.59 -6.44
N PRO A 180 5.53 -17.55 -5.69
CA PRO A 180 6.25 -17.15 -4.49
C PRO A 180 6.28 -18.26 -3.41
N ALA A 181 5.25 -19.13 -3.41
CA ALA A 181 5.12 -20.23 -2.47
C ALA A 181 6.14 -21.36 -2.69
N LEU A 182 6.53 -21.61 -3.95
CA LEU A 182 7.49 -22.65 -4.32
C LEU A 182 8.89 -22.09 -4.59
N THR A 183 8.98 -20.83 -5.00
CA THR A 183 10.23 -20.19 -5.39
C THR A 183 10.36 -18.84 -4.66
N PRO A 184 11.08 -18.81 -3.53
CA PRO A 184 11.29 -17.59 -2.77
C PRO A 184 11.86 -16.46 -3.64
N GLY A 185 11.36 -15.24 -3.46
CA GLY A 185 11.77 -14.07 -4.24
C GLY A 185 11.03 -13.88 -5.56
N VAL A 186 10.17 -14.82 -5.98
CA VAL A 186 9.24 -14.58 -7.09
C VAL A 186 8.18 -13.59 -6.65
N GLU A 187 8.01 -12.55 -7.46
CA GLU A 187 6.92 -11.58 -7.36
C GLU A 187 5.99 -11.80 -8.57
N LEU A 188 4.68 -11.77 -8.33
CA LEU A 188 3.67 -11.90 -9.38
C LEU A 188 2.94 -10.56 -9.57
N HIS A 189 2.67 -10.27 -10.84
CA HIS A 189 1.97 -9.10 -11.32
C HIS A 189 0.72 -9.55 -12.09
N VAL A 190 -0.35 -8.75 -12.02
CA VAL A 190 -1.51 -8.90 -12.89
C VAL A 190 -1.33 -8.00 -14.10
N ASP A 191 -1.22 -8.60 -15.28
CA ASP A 191 -0.88 -7.92 -16.53
C ASP A 191 -1.94 -8.16 -17.61
N HIS A 192 -2.14 -7.19 -18.50
CA HIS A 192 -3.12 -7.30 -19.59
C HIS A 192 -2.60 -8.14 -20.75
N ILE A 193 -3.31 -9.20 -21.15
CA ILE A 193 -3.02 -10.02 -22.33
C ILE A 193 -2.89 -9.14 -23.59
N LEU A 194 -3.97 -8.45 -23.97
CA LEU A 194 -3.91 -7.32 -24.90
C LEU A 194 -3.56 -6.06 -24.09
N PRO A 195 -2.43 -5.38 -24.35
CA PRO A 195 -2.03 -4.23 -23.55
C PRO A 195 -3.13 -3.18 -23.45
N TRP A 196 -3.32 -2.60 -22.26
CA TRP A 196 -4.30 -1.54 -22.05
C TRP A 196 -4.11 -0.39 -23.04
N SER A 197 -2.86 0.01 -23.31
CA SER A 197 -2.51 1.05 -24.29
C SER A 197 -2.94 0.73 -25.72
N LYS A 198 -3.16 -0.54 -26.06
CA LYS A 198 -3.63 -1.04 -27.37
C LYS A 198 -5.12 -1.35 -27.39
N GLY A 199 -5.88 -0.93 -26.37
CA GLY A 199 -7.33 -1.12 -26.31
C GLY A 199 -7.77 -2.36 -25.54
N GLY A 200 -6.84 -3.05 -24.85
CA GLY A 200 -7.23 -4.12 -23.93
C GLY A 200 -7.99 -3.59 -22.72
N GLU A 201 -9.14 -4.19 -22.43
CA GLU A 201 -9.93 -3.85 -21.25
C GLU A 201 -9.35 -4.45 -19.97
N THR A 202 -9.57 -3.80 -18.84
CA THR A 202 -9.24 -4.34 -17.52
C THR A 202 -10.37 -5.24 -17.06
N ALA A 203 -10.43 -6.43 -17.66
CA ALA A 203 -11.44 -7.46 -17.43
C ALA A 203 -10.77 -8.81 -17.13
N LEU A 204 -11.47 -9.71 -16.44
CA LEU A 204 -10.91 -10.99 -15.98
C LEU A 204 -10.30 -11.79 -17.14
N GLU A 205 -10.98 -11.84 -18.28
CA GLU A 205 -10.58 -12.51 -19.51
C GLU A 205 -9.34 -11.91 -20.19
N ASN A 206 -9.07 -10.61 -20.00
CA ASN A 206 -7.92 -9.93 -20.59
C ASN A 206 -6.77 -9.72 -19.59
N LEU A 207 -6.90 -10.20 -18.36
CA LEU A 207 -5.84 -10.16 -17.35
C LEU A 207 -5.24 -11.54 -17.11
N GLN A 208 -3.95 -11.58 -16.81
CA GLN A 208 -3.19 -12.80 -16.49
C GLN A 208 -2.15 -12.53 -15.42
N THR A 209 -1.78 -13.56 -14.67
CA THR A 209 -0.73 -13.50 -13.66
C THR A 209 0.63 -13.81 -14.29
N LEU A 210 1.60 -12.89 -14.19
CA LEU A 210 2.97 -13.08 -14.67
C LEU A 210 3.98 -12.82 -13.56
N CYS A 211 5.07 -13.59 -13.50
CA CYS A 211 6.20 -13.22 -12.64
C CYS A 211 6.93 -12.01 -13.21
N SER A 212 7.69 -11.28 -12.38
CA SER A 212 8.44 -10.09 -12.82
C SER A 212 9.31 -10.36 -14.07
N ILE A 213 9.93 -11.54 -14.17
CA ILE A 213 10.77 -11.93 -15.32
C ILE A 213 9.92 -12.07 -16.60
N CYS A 214 8.84 -12.84 -16.56
CA CYS A 214 7.97 -13.04 -17.73
C CYS A 214 7.23 -11.76 -18.12
N ASN A 215 6.83 -10.94 -17.15
CA ASN A 215 6.19 -9.65 -17.38
C ASN A 215 7.12 -8.68 -18.13
N LEU A 216 8.39 -8.57 -17.69
CA LEU A 216 9.42 -7.79 -18.39
C LEU A 216 9.78 -8.39 -19.76
N GLY A 217 9.78 -9.71 -19.90
CA GLY A 217 9.98 -10.37 -21.18
C GLY A 217 8.90 -10.03 -22.20
N LYS A 218 7.65 -9.92 -21.74
CA LYS A 218 6.50 -9.56 -22.58
C LYS A 218 6.55 -8.11 -23.04
N SER A 219 6.93 -7.17 -22.18
CA SER A 219 7.06 -5.75 -22.58
C SER A 219 8.11 -5.54 -23.69
N ASN A 220 9.08 -6.48 -23.82
CA ASN A 220 10.08 -6.51 -24.88
C ASN A 220 9.64 -7.23 -26.16
N MET A 221 8.50 -7.93 -26.18
CA MET A 221 7.95 -8.53 -27.39
C MET A 221 6.81 -7.68 -27.94
N ARG A 222 7.08 -7.05 -29.09
CA ARG A 222 6.09 -6.30 -29.87
C ARG A 222 4.87 -7.19 -30.09
N ALA A 223 3.68 -6.64 -29.86
CA ALA A 223 2.48 -7.18 -30.49
C ALA A 223 2.76 -7.25 -31.99
N GLY A 224 2.87 -8.48 -32.49
CA GLY A 224 2.71 -8.82 -33.89
C GLY A 224 1.28 -9.21 -34.12
#